data_AF-A0A2D8FEC1-F1
#
_entry.id   AF-A0A2D8FEC1-F1
#
_cell.length_a   1.000
_cell.length_b   1.000
_cell.length_c   1.000
_cell.angle_alpha   90.00
_cell.angle_beta   90.00
_cell.angle_gamma   90.00
#
_symmetry.space_group_name_H-M   'P 1'
#
loop_
_entity.id
_entity.type
_entity.pdbx_description
1 polymer ?
#
loop_
_entity_poly.entity_id
_entity_poly.type
_entity_poly.pdbx_seq_one_letter_code
_entity_poly.pdbx_strand_id
1 'polypeptide(L)' 'MTKGAVIYEKGSTDVFKWENIDVPDPKFDEVLIKNTAVGVNYIDT' A
#
# COMPACT_ATOMS: atom_id res chain seq x y z
N MET A 1 -6.64 -11.87 0.10
CA MET A 1 -6.20 -10.98 1.19
C MET A 1 -4.69 -10.99 1.31
N THR A 2 -4.09 -9.80 1.25
CA THR A 2 -2.67 -9.55 1.56
C THR A 2 -2.57 -8.42 2.58
N LYS A 3 -1.36 -8.11 3.07
CA LYS A 3 -1.16 -6.94 3.92
C LYS A 3 -0.95 -5.67 3.09
N GLY A 4 -1.49 -4.56 3.58
CA GLY A 4 -1.32 -3.22 3.04
C GLY A 4 -1.03 -2.20 4.14
N ALA A 5 -0.30 -1.17 3.75
CA ALA A 5 -0.07 0.04 4.49
C ALA A 5 -1.10 1.10 4.06
N VAL A 6 -2.06 1.44 4.92
CA VAL A 6 -3.20 2.28 4.56
C VAL A 6 -3.27 3.51 5.45
N ILE A 7 -3.51 4.67 4.84
CA ILE A 7 -3.68 5.96 5.51
C ILE A 7 -5.09 6.46 5.17
N TYR A 8 -5.95 6.56 6.18
CA TYR A 8 -7.34 7.03 6.01
C TYR A 8 -7.49 8.54 6.24
N GLU A 9 -6.56 9.13 7.01
CA GLU A 9 -6.55 10.54 7.35
C GLU A 9 -5.10 11.06 7.39
N LYS A 10 -4.91 12.34 7.10
CA LYS A 10 -3.58 12.96 7.17
C LYS A 10 -3.19 13.21 8.62
N GLY A 11 -1.93 13.01 8.96
CA GLY A 11 -1.41 13.26 10.29
C GLY A 11 0.05 12.81 10.44
N SER A 12 0.49 12.69 11.69
CA SER A 12 1.78 12.08 12.04
C SER A 12 1.78 10.58 11.73
N THR A 13 2.91 9.92 11.94
CA THR A 13 3.12 8.49 11.63
C THR A 13 2.07 7.53 12.18
N ASP A 14 1.33 7.90 13.23
CA ASP A 14 0.30 7.09 13.87
C ASP A 14 -0.92 6.79 12.99
N VAL A 15 -1.13 7.57 11.92
CA VAL A 15 -2.22 7.37 10.94
C VAL A 15 -1.97 6.16 10.02
N PHE A 16 -0.74 5.65 9.97
CA PHE A 16 -0.36 4.52 9.13
C PHE A 16 -0.86 3.20 9.73
N LYS A 17 -1.76 2.51 9.02
CA LYS A 17 -2.36 1.24 9.47
C LYS A 17 -1.81 0.06 8.68
N TRP A 18 -1.41 -1.00 9.38
CA TRP A 18 -0.98 -2.27 8.78
C TRP A 18 -2.10 -3.30 8.86
N GLU A 19 -2.80 -3.51 7.75
CA GLU A 19 -4.06 -4.25 7.73
C GLU A 19 -4.18 -5.21 6.56
N ASN A 20 -5.19 -6.08 6.61
CA ASN A 20 -5.51 -6.93 5.48
C ASN A 20 -6.29 -6.13 4.45
N ILE A 21 -5.87 -6.21 3.19
CA ILE A 21 -6.54 -5.59 2.05
C ILE A 21 -6.89 -6.64 1.01
N ASP A 22 -7.92 -6.34 0.23
CA ASP A 22 -8.22 -7.05 -1.00
C ASP A 22 -7.53 -6.37 -2.18
N VAL A 23 -6.97 -7.19 -3.06
CA VAL A 23 -6.29 -6.73 -4.28
C VAL A 23 -7.11 -7.28 -5.45
N PRO A 24 -7.72 -6.41 -6.27
CA PRO A 24 -8.49 -6.85 -7.43
C PRO A 24 -7.57 -7.35 -8.54
N ASP A 25 -8.17 -8.04 -9.52
CA ASP A 25 -7.47 -8.40 -10.75
C ASP A 25 -7.04 -7.12 -11.52
N PRO A 26 -5.86 -7.13 -12.16
CA PRO A 26 -5.38 -5.99 -12.92
C PRO A 26 -6.29 -5.72 -14.13
N LYS A 27 -6.46 -4.45 -14.49
CA LYS A 27 -7.16 -4.04 -15.72
C LYS A 27 -6.24 -4.17 -16.94
N PHE A 28 -6.77 -3.80 -18.10
CA PHE A 28 -5.97 -3.68 -19.32
C PHE A 28 -4.79 -2.70 -19.08
N ASP A 29 -3.59 -3.10 -19.47
CA ASP A 29 -2.32 -2.40 -19.26
C ASP A 29 -1.83 -2.25 -17.80
N GLU A 30 -2.39 -3.02 -16.86
CA GLU A 30 -1.89 -3.12 -15.49
C GLU A 30 -1.23 -4.48 -15.21
N VAL A 31 -0.37 -4.56 -14.18
CA VAL A 31 0.24 -5.81 -13.72
C VAL A 31 0.05 -5.99 -12.22
N LEU A 32 -0.23 -7.21 -11.79
CA LEU A 32 -0.24 -7.58 -10.38
C LEU A 32 1.16 -8.02 -9.94
N ILE A 33 1.76 -7.29 -9.00
CA ILE A 33 3.12 -7.53 -8.53
C ILE A 33 3.10 -8.06 -7.10
N LYS A 34 3.86 -9.14 -6.85
CA LYS A 34 4.18 -9.61 -5.49
C LYS A 34 5.49 -8.96 -5.04
N ASN A 35 5.37 -7.96 -4.15
CA ASN A 35 6.53 -7.26 -3.62
C ASN A 35 7.40 -8.17 -2.74
N THR A 36 8.72 -8.13 -2.95
CA THR A 36 9.74 -8.71 -2.06
C THR A 36 10.54 -7.64 -1.30
N ALA A 37 10.52 -6.41 -1.80
CA ALA A 37 11.02 -5.20 -1.17
C ALA A 37 10.15 -4.01 -1.59
N VAL A 38 10.08 -2.98 -0.73
CA VAL A 38 9.36 -1.72 -0.98
C VAL A 38 10.28 -0.57 -0.56
N GLY A 39 10.47 0.41 -1.44
CA GLY A 39 11.28 1.59 -1.14
C GLY A 39 10.51 2.58 -0.27
N VAL A 40 11.22 3.31 0.59
CA VAL A 40 10.69 4.42 1.39
C VAL A 40 11.41 5.69 0.97
N ASN A 41 10.67 6.71 0.58
CA ASN A 41 11.15 7.95 -0.01
C ASN A 41 10.64 9.17 0.76
N TYR A 42 11.29 10.33 0.61
CA TYR A 42 10.85 11.57 1.25
C TYR A 42 9.47 12.05 0.76
N ILE A 43 9.04 11.65 -0.44
CA ILE A 43 7.72 12.00 -0.97
C ILE A 43 6.58 11.20 -0.31
N ASP A 44 6.90 10.17 0.47
CA ASP A 44 5.90 9.32 1.14
C ASP A 44 5.36 9.96 2.44
N THR A 45 6.04 10.97 2.99
CA THR A 45 5.68 11.68 4.23
C THR A 45 4.79 12.89 3.96
#